data_AF-A0A2P2E0E7-F1
#
_entry.id   AF-A0A2P2E0E7-F1
#
_cell.length_a   1.000
_cell.length_b   1.000
_cell.length_c   1.000
_cell.angle_alpha   90.00
_cell.angle_beta   90.00
_cell.angle_gamma   90.00
#
_symmetry.space_group_name_H-M   'P 1'
#
loop_
_entity.id
_entity.type
_entity.pdbx_description
1 polymer ?
#
loop_
_entity_poly.entity_id
_entity_poly.type
_entity_poly.pdbx_seq_one_letter_code
_entity_poly.pdbx_strand_id
1 'polypeptide(L)'
;MKQIQISVLSLVFLSTIWLCQSQTNPFNSLQGVYADPKPYAYGQTFGHRKFTFEKDRWSLDFTLSLDPQGNLPVFSFRTFGNYKVLAPSKLVPGAWEAIFYEDKKFVTLHTKQKELIDAFGFTPCSLEVGIEKDISATGCSAWAPVSVCNEDHDLLALTETGGIRFGERPRDNNMCKAENRPTSLTPSVEKVK
;
A
#
# COMPACT_ATOMS: atom_id res chain seq x y z
N MET A 1 -34.80 -57.67 -48.29
CA MET A 1 -34.58 -57.24 -46.89
C MET A 1 -33.55 -56.11 -46.91
N LYS A 2 -33.95 -54.87 -46.63
CA LYS A 2 -33.06 -53.69 -46.57
C LYS A 2 -32.74 -53.39 -45.11
N GLN A 3 -31.46 -53.40 -44.77
CA GLN A 3 -30.94 -53.07 -43.44
C GLN A 3 -30.78 -51.55 -43.34
N ILE A 4 -31.48 -50.93 -42.38
CA ILE A 4 -31.38 -49.50 -42.07
C ILE A 4 -30.34 -49.37 -40.95
N GLN A 5 -29.21 -48.71 -41.22
CA GLN A 5 -28.27 -48.29 -40.19
C GLN A 5 -28.71 -46.93 -39.64
N ILE A 6 -28.98 -46.88 -38.34
CA ILE A 6 -29.25 -45.66 -37.59
C ILE A 6 -27.92 -45.23 -36.94
N SER A 7 -27.33 -44.15 -37.45
CA SER A 7 -26.18 -43.51 -36.81
C SER A 7 -26.68 -42.67 -35.62
N VAL A 8 -26.31 -43.08 -34.42
CA VAL A 8 -26.56 -42.31 -33.19
C VAL A 8 -25.43 -41.28 -33.04
N LEU A 9 -25.74 -40.02 -33.29
CA LEU A 9 -24.86 -38.89 -33.07
C LEU A 9 -24.96 -38.47 -31.59
N SER A 10 -23.98 -38.88 -30.78
CA SER A 10 -23.92 -38.49 -29.37
C SER A 10 -23.52 -37.02 -29.22
N LEU A 11 -24.48 -36.16 -28.87
CA LEU A 11 -24.23 -34.79 -28.41
C LEU A 11 -23.59 -34.85 -27.01
N VAL A 12 -22.29 -34.54 -26.91
CA VAL A 12 -21.62 -34.32 -25.62
C VAL A 12 -21.91 -32.88 -25.19
N PHE A 13 -22.89 -32.69 -24.30
CA PHE A 13 -23.09 -31.44 -23.58
C PHE A 13 -21.94 -31.26 -22.57
N LEU A 14 -20.95 -30.43 -22.90
CA LEU A 14 -19.99 -29.93 -21.90
C LEU A 14 -20.69 -28.88 -21.03
N SER A 15 -21.25 -29.33 -19.92
CA SER A 15 -21.71 -28.46 -18.83
C SER A 15 -20.48 -27.82 -18.17
N THR A 16 -20.17 -26.57 -18.51
CA THR A 16 -19.18 -25.76 -17.79
C THR A 16 -19.73 -25.43 -16.40
N ILE A 17 -19.43 -26.28 -15.42
CA ILE A 17 -19.67 -26.01 -14.01
C ILE A 17 -18.76 -24.82 -13.64
N TRP A 18 -19.33 -23.61 -13.63
CA TRP A 18 -18.72 -22.47 -12.96
C TRP A 18 -18.73 -22.76 -11.46
N LEU A 19 -17.63 -23.31 -10.94
CA LEU A 19 -17.39 -23.31 -9.50
C LEU A 19 -17.28 -21.84 -9.08
N CYS A 20 -18.31 -21.35 -8.39
CA CYS A 20 -18.25 -20.13 -7.60
C CYS A 20 -17.31 -20.41 -6.41
N GLN A 21 -16.00 -20.42 -6.64
CA GLN A 21 -15.02 -20.46 -5.56
C GLN A 21 -15.14 -19.13 -4.81
N SER A 22 -15.69 -19.18 -3.59
CA SER A 22 -15.60 -18.07 -2.65
C SER A 22 -14.12 -17.81 -2.38
N GLN A 23 -13.56 -16.79 -3.02
CA GLN A 23 -12.16 -16.43 -2.85
C GLN A 23 -11.97 -15.99 -1.40
N THR A 24 -11.32 -16.82 -0.59
CA THR A 24 -10.97 -16.47 0.78
C THR A 24 -10.00 -15.30 0.75
N ASN A 25 -10.23 -14.29 1.60
CA ASN A 25 -9.34 -13.14 1.69
C ASN A 25 -7.96 -13.62 2.19
N PRO A 26 -6.91 -13.55 1.36
CA PRO A 26 -5.61 -14.10 1.70
C PRO A 26 -4.86 -13.25 2.74
N PHE A 27 -5.40 -12.08 3.10
CA PHE A 27 -4.86 -11.17 4.10
C PHE A 27 -5.49 -11.33 5.49
N ASN A 28 -6.44 -12.26 5.69
CA ASN A 28 -7.05 -12.50 7.00
C ASN A 28 -6.04 -12.93 8.09
N SER A 29 -4.86 -13.41 7.69
CA SER A 29 -3.77 -13.82 8.58
C SER A 29 -2.51 -12.96 8.40
N LEU A 30 -2.66 -11.72 7.90
CA LEU A 30 -1.52 -10.84 7.67
C LEU A 30 -0.85 -10.51 9.01
N GLN A 31 0.39 -10.97 9.15
CA GLN A 31 1.16 -10.81 10.38
C GLN A 31 2.65 -10.77 10.10
N GLY A 32 3.34 -9.93 10.87
CA GLY A 32 4.79 -9.81 10.88
C GLY A 32 5.26 -8.49 10.29
N VAL A 33 6.55 -8.42 10.03
CA VAL A 33 7.21 -7.23 9.49
C VAL A 33 7.50 -7.46 8.02
N TYR A 34 7.19 -6.47 7.19
CA TYR A 34 7.45 -6.47 5.75
C TYR A 34 8.21 -5.21 5.41
N ALA A 35 9.33 -5.32 4.71
CA ALA A 35 10.14 -4.17 4.36
C ALA A 35 10.65 -4.23 2.93
N ASP A 36 10.86 -3.06 2.35
CA ASP A 36 11.61 -2.96 1.10
C ASP A 36 13.03 -3.53 1.34
N PRO A 37 13.52 -4.47 0.52
CA PRO A 37 14.86 -5.04 0.70
C PRO A 37 15.98 -4.02 0.38
N LYS A 38 15.63 -2.99 -0.39
CA LYS A 38 16.45 -1.81 -0.72
C LYS A 38 15.52 -0.65 -1.03
N PRO A 39 15.98 0.62 -0.96
CA PRO A 39 15.17 1.74 -1.42
C PRO A 39 14.67 1.55 -2.86
N TYR A 40 13.40 1.88 -3.10
CA TYR A 40 12.76 1.83 -4.41
C TYR A 40 12.61 3.24 -4.99
N ALA A 41 12.53 3.36 -6.31
CA ALA A 41 12.32 4.65 -6.96
C ALA A 41 10.95 5.23 -6.60
N TYR A 42 10.94 6.45 -6.08
CA TYR A 42 9.75 7.20 -5.69
C TYR A 42 9.83 8.59 -6.31
N GLY A 43 9.30 8.72 -7.53
CA GLY A 43 9.53 9.88 -8.38
C GLY A 43 11.03 10.08 -8.67
N GLN A 44 11.56 11.25 -8.35
CA GLN A 44 12.98 11.59 -8.50
C GLN A 44 13.82 11.28 -7.24
N THR A 45 13.26 10.52 -6.31
CA THR A 45 13.85 10.20 -5.00
C THR A 45 13.72 8.70 -4.75
N PHE A 46 14.14 8.24 -3.58
CA PHE A 46 14.10 6.83 -3.21
C PHE A 46 13.38 6.63 -1.89
N GLY A 47 12.37 5.78 -1.89
CA GLY A 47 11.58 5.43 -0.72
C GLY A 47 12.05 4.12 -0.09
N HIS A 48 11.99 4.01 1.24
CA HIS A 48 12.20 2.77 1.95
C HIS A 48 11.08 2.59 2.96
N ARG A 49 10.28 1.53 2.80
CA ARG A 49 9.11 1.25 3.63
C ARG A 49 9.36 0.05 4.53
N LYS A 50 8.81 0.13 5.73
CA LYS A 50 8.67 -0.97 6.66
C LYS A 50 7.26 -0.95 7.23
N PHE A 51 6.52 -2.01 6.97
CA PHE A 51 5.21 -2.25 7.52
C PHE A 51 5.28 -3.29 8.64
N THR A 52 4.48 -3.10 9.67
CA THR A 52 4.26 -4.12 10.71
C THR A 52 2.77 -4.41 10.76
N PHE A 53 2.41 -5.69 10.76
CA PHE A 53 1.03 -6.16 10.90
C PHE A 53 0.90 -7.05 12.13
N GLU A 54 -0.07 -6.73 12.98
CA GLU A 54 -0.40 -7.52 14.15
C GLU A 54 -1.92 -7.49 14.36
N LYS A 55 -2.57 -8.64 14.11
CA LYS A 55 -4.04 -8.76 14.16
C LYS A 55 -4.69 -7.75 13.20
N ASP A 56 -5.50 -6.84 13.73
CA ASP A 56 -6.20 -5.75 13.05
C ASP A 56 -5.43 -4.43 13.05
N ARG A 57 -4.19 -4.43 13.57
CA ARG A 57 -3.31 -3.26 13.60
C ARG A 57 -2.24 -3.30 12.53
N TRP A 58 -1.86 -2.11 12.08
CA TRP A 58 -0.74 -1.89 11.18
C TRP A 58 0.10 -0.69 11.63
N SER A 59 1.33 -0.64 11.13
CA SER A 59 2.15 0.57 11.12
C SER A 59 2.95 0.66 9.82
N LEU A 60 3.36 1.88 9.48
CA LEU A 60 4.33 2.17 8.43
C LEU A 60 5.42 3.07 9.00
N ASP A 61 6.67 2.67 8.79
CA ASP A 61 7.84 3.54 8.81
C ASP A 61 8.30 3.74 7.37
N PHE A 62 8.24 4.98 6.87
CA PHE A 62 8.71 5.36 5.56
C PHE A 62 9.89 6.31 5.69
N THR A 63 10.97 6.08 4.96
CA THR A 63 12.08 7.03 4.80
C THR A 63 12.23 7.40 3.35
N LEU A 64 12.36 8.69 3.08
CA LEU A 64 12.69 9.22 1.76
C LEU A 64 14.15 9.68 1.74
N SER A 65 14.89 9.25 0.73
CA SER A 65 16.30 9.58 0.52
C SER A 65 16.54 10.09 -0.91
N LEU A 66 17.62 10.84 -1.10
CA LEU A 66 18.02 11.38 -2.41
C LEU A 66 18.87 10.41 -3.24
N ASP A 67 19.35 9.33 -2.64
CA ASP A 67 20.18 8.32 -3.30
C ASP A 67 19.60 6.91 -3.14
N PRO A 68 19.87 6.00 -4.09
CA PRO A 68 19.33 4.64 -4.07
C PRO A 68 19.91 3.75 -2.96
N GLN A 69 20.99 4.17 -2.29
CA GLN A 69 21.55 3.45 -1.14
C GLN A 69 20.89 3.87 0.18
N GLY A 70 20.14 4.97 0.20
CA GLY A 70 19.50 5.50 1.39
C GLY A 70 20.43 6.30 2.31
N ASN A 71 21.62 6.70 1.85
CA ASN A 71 22.63 7.38 2.67
C ASN A 71 22.37 8.88 2.89
N LEU A 72 21.50 9.48 2.09
CA LEU A 72 21.09 10.87 2.12
C LEU A 72 19.60 10.98 2.44
N PRO A 73 19.18 10.61 3.66
CA PRO A 73 17.78 10.73 4.08
C PRO A 73 17.38 12.20 4.17
N VAL A 74 16.15 12.50 3.73
CA VAL A 74 15.55 13.83 3.81
C VAL A 74 14.59 13.90 4.99
N PHE A 75 13.67 12.93 5.09
CA PHE A 75 12.72 12.81 6.18
C PHE A 75 12.29 11.36 6.36
N SER A 76 11.70 11.07 7.52
CA SER A 76 10.91 9.86 7.75
C SER A 76 9.49 10.24 8.14
N PHE A 77 8.53 9.42 7.69
CA PHE A 77 7.13 9.47 8.10
C PHE A 77 6.78 8.17 8.81
N ARG A 78 6.11 8.28 9.96
CA ARG A 78 5.63 7.12 10.70
C ARG A 78 4.16 7.26 11.01
N THR A 79 3.40 6.20 10.79
CA THR A 79 1.96 6.14 11.07
C THR A 79 1.57 4.78 11.59
N PHE A 80 0.47 4.71 12.33
CA PHE A 80 -0.10 3.47 12.78
C PHE A 80 -1.60 3.61 13.07
N GLY A 81 -2.28 2.48 13.06
CA GLY A 81 -3.67 2.37 13.50
C GLY A 81 -4.22 1.01 13.17
N ASN A 82 -5.53 0.94 12.91
CA ASN A 82 -6.20 -0.27 12.49
C ASN A 82 -6.26 -0.35 10.95
N TYR A 83 -6.47 -1.54 10.40
CA TYR A 83 -6.70 -1.70 8.97
C TYR A 83 -7.82 -2.70 8.68
N LYS A 84 -8.40 -2.61 7.48
CA LYS A 84 -9.41 -3.54 6.98
C LYS A 84 -9.11 -3.87 5.53
N VAL A 85 -9.14 -5.15 5.20
CA VAL A 85 -9.10 -5.61 3.80
C VAL A 85 -10.52 -5.92 3.37
N LEU A 86 -10.92 -5.38 2.22
CA LEU A 86 -12.28 -5.39 1.71
C LEU A 86 -12.43 -6.48 0.63
N ALA A 87 -13.06 -6.15 -0.48
CA ALA A 87 -13.26 -7.04 -1.63
C ALA A 87 -12.05 -6.99 -2.59
N PRO A 88 -11.94 -7.95 -3.52
CA PRO A 88 -11.03 -7.84 -4.66
C PRO A 88 -11.23 -6.53 -5.42
N SER A 89 -10.13 -5.91 -5.83
CA SER A 89 -10.14 -4.68 -6.62
C SER A 89 -10.79 -4.92 -7.98
N LYS A 90 -11.73 -4.06 -8.35
CA LYS A 90 -12.34 -4.07 -9.69
C LYS A 90 -11.43 -3.46 -10.76
N LEU A 91 -10.43 -2.67 -10.36
CA LEU A 91 -9.57 -1.90 -11.26
C LEU A 91 -8.20 -2.53 -11.45
N VAL A 92 -7.67 -3.20 -10.42
CA VAL A 92 -6.31 -3.76 -10.43
C VAL A 92 -6.39 -5.27 -10.25
N PRO A 93 -6.23 -6.06 -11.33
CA PRO A 93 -6.30 -7.52 -11.26
C PRO A 93 -5.34 -8.11 -10.22
N GLY A 94 -5.84 -9.02 -9.39
CA GLY A 94 -5.07 -9.69 -8.34
C GLY A 94 -4.85 -8.86 -7.07
N ALA A 95 -5.28 -7.61 -7.03
CA ALA A 95 -5.27 -6.79 -5.82
C ALA A 95 -6.59 -6.88 -5.04
N TRP A 96 -6.52 -6.52 -3.77
CA TRP A 96 -7.63 -6.35 -2.84
C TRP A 96 -7.69 -4.89 -2.41
N GLU A 97 -8.90 -4.35 -2.23
CA GLU A 97 -9.07 -3.02 -1.66
C GLU A 97 -8.81 -3.08 -0.16
N ALA A 98 -8.16 -2.06 0.40
CA ALA A 98 -7.91 -1.95 1.82
C ALA A 98 -8.19 -0.52 2.32
N ILE A 99 -8.49 -0.41 3.61
CA ILE A 99 -8.55 0.87 4.33
C ILE A 99 -7.55 0.78 5.47
N PHE A 100 -6.61 1.72 5.48
CA PHE A 100 -5.60 1.88 6.51
C PHE A 100 -5.95 3.09 7.36
N TYR A 101 -6.46 2.86 8.57
CA TYR A 101 -6.78 3.94 9.49
C TYR A 101 -5.51 4.43 10.19
N GLU A 102 -5.35 5.74 10.28
CA GLU A 102 -4.20 6.42 10.85
C GLU A 102 -4.61 7.10 12.16
N ASP A 103 -4.30 6.47 13.29
CA ASP A 103 -4.56 7.02 14.62
C ASP A 103 -3.57 8.14 14.96
N LYS A 104 -2.34 7.98 14.49
CA LYS A 104 -1.22 8.90 14.74
C LYS A 104 -0.32 9.02 13.53
N LYS A 105 0.21 10.24 13.33
CA LYS A 105 1.13 10.60 12.26
C LYS A 105 2.34 11.33 12.85
N PHE A 106 3.52 10.91 12.44
CA PHE A 106 4.77 11.51 12.89
C PHE A 106 5.67 11.80 11.70
N VAL A 107 6.44 12.88 11.81
CA VAL A 107 7.48 13.23 10.84
C VAL A 107 8.78 13.53 11.58
N THR A 108 9.88 13.01 11.05
CA THR A 108 11.24 13.36 11.48
C THR A 108 11.98 13.95 10.28
N LEU A 109 12.57 15.13 10.45
CA LEU A 109 13.40 15.75 9.42
C LEU A 109 14.86 15.30 9.60
N HIS A 110 15.53 14.91 8.52
CA HIS A 110 16.93 14.44 8.55
C HIS A 110 17.93 15.38 7.89
N THR A 111 17.46 16.43 7.21
CA THR A 111 18.31 17.40 6.52
C THR A 111 18.22 18.80 7.10
N LYS A 112 19.33 19.55 7.04
CA LYS A 112 19.40 20.99 7.36
C LYS A 112 19.34 21.88 6.12
N GLN A 113 19.30 21.30 4.92
CA GLN A 113 19.31 22.06 3.66
C GLN A 113 17.95 22.73 3.46
N LYS A 114 17.94 24.07 3.44
CA LYS A 114 16.71 24.86 3.38
C LYS A 114 15.92 24.59 2.11
N GLU A 115 16.61 24.41 0.98
CA GLU A 115 16.01 24.16 -0.33
C GLU A 115 15.21 22.85 -0.34
N LEU A 116 15.72 21.81 0.33
CA LEU A 116 15.01 20.54 0.47
C LEU A 116 13.83 20.68 1.43
N ILE A 117 14.01 21.36 2.57
CA ILE A 117 12.93 21.62 3.54
C ILE A 117 11.77 22.35 2.85
N ASP A 118 12.08 23.37 2.05
CA ASP A 118 11.09 24.13 1.28
C ASP A 118 10.44 23.28 0.18
N ALA A 119 11.24 22.54 -0.60
CA ALA A 119 10.74 21.71 -1.71
C ALA A 119 9.77 20.61 -1.24
N PHE A 120 10.01 20.04 -0.05
CA PHE A 120 9.11 19.08 0.57
C PHE A 120 8.05 19.73 1.47
N GLY A 121 7.90 21.06 1.46
CA GLY A 121 6.82 21.75 2.17
C GLY A 121 6.91 21.68 3.70
N PHE A 122 8.10 21.47 4.26
CA PHE A 122 8.33 21.34 5.70
C PHE A 122 8.58 22.68 6.42
N THR A 123 8.82 23.77 5.68
CA THR A 123 9.03 25.12 6.23
C THR A 123 7.96 25.55 7.24
N PRO A 124 6.64 25.42 6.95
CA PRO A 124 5.60 25.81 7.91
C PRO A 124 5.46 24.83 9.08
N CYS A 125 6.10 23.65 9.03
CA CYS A 125 5.92 22.62 10.03
C CYS A 125 6.78 22.81 11.29
N SER A 126 7.76 23.72 11.27
CA SER A 126 8.69 23.96 12.39
C SER A 126 9.24 22.65 12.96
N LEU A 127 9.83 21.83 12.09
CA LEU A 127 10.48 20.57 12.45
C LEU A 127 11.91 20.84 12.95
N GLU A 128 12.33 20.10 13.96
CA GLU A 128 13.74 20.06 14.39
C GLU A 128 14.41 18.83 13.79
N VAL A 129 15.64 19.00 13.30
CA VAL A 129 16.37 17.90 12.65
C VAL A 129 16.70 16.80 13.66
N GLY A 130 16.35 15.56 13.31
CA GLY A 130 16.56 14.38 14.13
C GLY A 130 15.51 14.17 15.23
N ILE A 131 14.54 15.08 15.37
CA ILE A 131 13.48 15.00 16.38
C ILE A 131 12.17 14.62 15.70
N GLU A 132 11.57 13.53 16.17
CA GLU A 132 10.25 13.10 15.71
C GLU A 132 9.18 14.03 16.27
N LYS A 133 8.31 14.53 15.38
CA LYS A 133 7.19 15.40 15.74
C LYS A 133 5.86 14.71 15.46
N ASP A 134 4.98 14.66 16.45
CA ASP A 134 3.57 14.29 16.26
C ASP A 134 2.86 15.40 15.47
N ILE A 135 2.35 15.05 14.29
CA ILE A 135 1.61 15.95 13.40
C ILE A 135 0.13 15.57 13.32
N SER A 136 -0.36 14.68 14.19
CA SER A 136 -1.71 14.11 14.08
C SER A 136 -2.80 15.18 14.19
N ALA A 137 -2.60 16.20 15.03
CA ALA A 137 -3.58 17.26 15.26
C ALA A 137 -3.51 18.40 14.22
N THR A 138 -2.33 18.65 13.65
CA THR A 138 -2.07 19.85 12.82
C THR A 138 -1.81 19.54 11.36
N GLY A 139 -1.49 18.28 11.04
CA GLY A 139 -0.88 17.94 9.76
C GLY A 139 0.50 18.57 9.60
N CYS A 140 1.12 18.29 8.45
CA CYS A 140 2.36 18.90 7.99
C CYS A 140 2.61 18.49 6.52
N SER A 141 3.07 19.41 5.67
CA SER A 141 3.39 19.12 4.26
C SER A 141 2.24 18.39 3.54
N ALA A 142 2.50 17.23 2.94
CA ALA A 142 1.56 16.41 2.20
C ALA A 142 0.61 15.59 3.10
N TRP A 143 0.74 15.68 4.43
CA TRP A 143 -0.10 14.95 5.38
C TRP A 143 -1.08 15.91 6.07
N ALA A 144 -2.36 15.73 5.76
CA ALA A 144 -3.44 16.39 6.49
C ALA A 144 -3.52 15.88 7.95
N PRO A 145 -4.10 16.67 8.88
CA PRO A 145 -4.42 16.20 10.22
C PRO A 145 -5.29 14.94 10.19
N VAL A 146 -5.20 14.11 11.23
CA VAL A 146 -6.07 12.93 11.41
C VAL A 146 -7.55 13.32 11.38
N SER A 147 -7.93 14.46 11.96
CA SER A 147 -9.32 14.94 11.93
C SER A 147 -9.84 15.30 10.52
N VAL A 148 -8.96 15.47 9.55
CA VAL A 148 -9.28 15.79 8.15
C VAL A 148 -9.15 14.56 7.25
N CYS A 149 -8.14 13.74 7.51
CA CYS A 149 -7.86 12.51 6.79
C CYS A 149 -7.24 11.50 7.75
N ASN A 150 -8.06 10.57 8.23
CA ASN A 150 -7.65 9.49 9.14
C ASN A 150 -7.59 8.13 8.45
N GLU A 151 -7.72 8.06 7.13
CA GLU A 151 -7.76 6.81 6.41
C GLU A 151 -7.09 6.93 5.05
N ASP A 152 -6.32 5.91 4.68
CA ASP A 152 -5.82 5.72 3.31
C ASP A 152 -6.60 4.57 2.67
N HIS A 153 -7.33 4.88 1.59
CA HIS A 153 -7.99 3.90 0.72
C HIS A 153 -6.96 3.36 -0.28
N ASP A 154 -6.48 2.15 -0.03
CA ASP A 154 -5.33 1.58 -0.71
C ASP A 154 -5.64 0.22 -1.38
N LEU A 155 -4.61 -0.39 -1.94
CA LEU A 155 -4.59 -1.71 -2.52
C LEU A 155 -3.58 -2.61 -1.81
N LEU A 156 -3.88 -3.91 -1.76
CA LEU A 156 -2.95 -4.95 -1.34
C LEU A 156 -2.92 -6.08 -2.38
N ALA A 157 -1.73 -6.51 -2.79
CA ALA A 157 -1.56 -7.70 -3.61
C ALA A 157 -0.42 -8.56 -3.07
N LEU A 158 -0.63 -9.88 -2.98
CA LEU A 158 0.43 -10.81 -2.61
C LEU A 158 1.30 -11.12 -3.81
N THR A 159 2.59 -11.26 -3.58
CA THR A 159 3.49 -11.89 -4.54
C THR A 159 3.50 -13.40 -4.34
N GLU A 160 3.99 -14.13 -5.35
CA GLU A 160 4.17 -15.59 -5.27
C GLU A 160 5.16 -16.00 -4.16
N THR A 161 6.08 -15.10 -3.78
CA THR A 161 7.07 -15.32 -2.71
C THR A 161 6.56 -14.97 -1.32
N GLY A 162 5.31 -14.50 -1.19
CA GLY A 162 4.72 -14.08 0.08
C GLY A 162 5.05 -12.64 0.50
N GLY A 163 5.61 -11.84 -0.41
CA GLY A 163 5.73 -10.38 -0.28
C GLY A 163 4.39 -9.68 -0.54
N ILE A 164 4.36 -8.38 -0.28
CA ILE A 164 3.16 -7.54 -0.38
C ILE A 164 3.45 -6.35 -1.29
N ARG A 165 2.59 -6.09 -2.25
CA ARG A 165 2.54 -4.83 -3.00
C ARG A 165 1.40 -3.96 -2.48
N PHE A 166 1.66 -2.67 -2.38
CA PHE A 166 0.69 -1.64 -2.00
C PHE A 166 0.28 -0.84 -3.23
N GLY A 167 -0.74 0.02 -3.12
CA GLY A 167 -1.09 0.94 -4.18
C GLY A 167 -0.06 2.05 -4.37
N GLU A 168 0.18 2.44 -5.62
CA GLU A 168 1.00 3.62 -5.93
C GLU A 168 0.22 4.88 -5.55
N ARG A 169 0.77 5.70 -4.64
CA ARG A 169 0.07 6.89 -4.14
C ARG A 169 -0.23 7.87 -5.28
N PRO A 170 -1.39 8.53 -5.28
CA PRO A 170 -1.67 9.60 -6.23
C PRO A 170 -0.71 10.78 -6.02
N ARG A 171 -0.54 11.59 -7.07
CA ARG A 171 0.46 12.68 -7.09
C ARG A 171 0.26 13.71 -5.98
N ASP A 172 -0.97 13.96 -5.57
CA ASP A 172 -1.33 14.89 -4.50
C ASP A 172 -1.30 14.24 -3.11
N ASN A 173 -0.83 12.99 -3.00
CA ASN A 173 -0.74 12.21 -1.78
C ASN A 173 -2.09 11.91 -1.10
N ASN A 174 -3.22 12.25 -1.73
CA ASN A 174 -4.53 12.19 -1.12
C ASN A 174 -5.22 10.86 -1.39
N MET A 175 -5.20 9.94 -0.42
CA MET A 175 -5.93 8.67 -0.48
C MET A 175 -7.10 8.64 0.52
N CYS A 176 -7.55 9.82 0.97
CA CYS A 176 -8.50 9.98 2.07
C CYS A 176 -9.92 9.49 1.77
N LYS A 177 -10.19 9.11 0.52
CA LYS A 177 -11.51 8.69 0.06
C LYS A 177 -11.39 7.58 -0.97
N ALA A 178 -12.44 6.77 -1.07
CA ALA A 178 -12.48 5.61 -1.96
C ALA A 178 -12.26 5.98 -3.44
N GLU A 179 -12.73 7.15 -3.88
CA GLU A 179 -12.53 7.63 -5.25
C GLU A 179 -11.06 7.92 -5.60
N ASN A 180 -10.20 8.11 -4.60
CA ASN A 180 -8.78 8.38 -4.79
C ASN A 180 -7.91 7.12 -4.64
N ARG A 181 -8.53 5.93 -4.59
CA ARG A 181 -7.80 4.68 -4.47
C ARG A 181 -6.81 4.52 -5.64
N PRO A 182 -5.57 4.09 -5.37
CA PRO A 182 -4.58 3.80 -6.41
C PRO A 182 -5.09 2.90 -7.52
N THR A 183 -4.58 3.11 -8.74
CA THR A 183 -4.90 2.31 -9.93
C THR A 183 -3.74 1.44 -10.40
N SER A 184 -2.64 1.44 -9.65
CA SER A 184 -1.44 0.62 -9.90
C SER A 184 -0.79 0.22 -8.59
N LEU A 185 0.13 -0.74 -8.65
CA LEU A 185 0.84 -1.27 -7.49
C LEU A 185 2.30 -0.81 -7.45
N THR A 186 2.82 -0.58 -6.25
CA THR A 186 4.24 -0.37 -5.99
C THR A 186 5.04 -1.67 -6.18
N PRO A 187 6.39 -1.60 -6.18
CA PRO A 187 7.22 -2.77 -5.90
C PRO A 187 6.85 -3.45 -4.56
N SER A 188 7.26 -4.71 -4.44
CA SER A 188 6.96 -5.55 -3.28
C SER A 188 7.82 -5.18 -2.07
N VAL A 189 7.21 -5.15 -0.88
CA VAL A 189 7.91 -5.32 0.38
C VAL A 189 7.97 -6.81 0.72
N GLU A 190 9.10 -7.26 1.24
CA GLU A 190 9.35 -8.66 1.55
C GLU A 190 9.25 -8.90 3.06
N LYS A 191 8.78 -10.10 3.44
CA LYS A 191 8.71 -10.46 4.86
C LYS A 191 10.11 -10.50 5.47
N VAL A 192 10.31 -9.74 6.55
CA VAL A 192 11.55 -9.76 7.32
C VAL A 192 11.54 -11.02 8.20
N LYS A 193 12.63 -11.79 8.13
CA LYS A 193 12.80 -13.03 8.88
C LYS A 193 12.98 -12.77 10.38
#